data_AF-A0A944MMN2-F1
#
_entry.id   AF-A0A944MMN2-F1
#
_cell.length_a   1.000
_cell.length_b   1.000
_cell.length_c   1.000
_cell.angle_alpha   90.00
_cell.angle_beta   90.00
_cell.angle_gamma   90.00
#
_symmetry.space_group_name_H-M   'P 1'
#
loop_
_entity.id
_entity.type
_entity.pdbx_description
1 polymer ?
#
loop_
_entity_poly.entity_id
_entity_poly.type
_entity_poly.pdbx_seq_one_letter_code
_entity_poly.pdbx_strand_id
1 'polypeptide(L)'
;MKDLTSKQLEKYEEILRKEKDETQGIINDINDIQKRGAKDGNGDLSSYSMHQADMGTDTDNAERRVYLLEKEMKNLKNINLALKRIYEKTYGICEICGDYIPAKRLKIIPWAKLCISCKEIEEKR
;
A
#
# COMPACT_ATOMS: atom_id res chain seq x y z
N MET A 1 -5.62 -17.17 -24.60
CA MET A 1 -5.29 -15.72 -24.65
C MET A 1 -6.53 -14.93 -24.31
N LYS A 2 -6.46 -14.01 -23.36
CA LYS A 2 -7.53 -13.02 -23.17
C LYS A 2 -6.88 -11.68 -22.90
N ASP A 3 -6.50 -11.02 -23.99
CA ASP A 3 -6.14 -9.61 -23.94
C ASP A 3 -7.32 -8.86 -23.32
N LEU A 4 -7.03 -8.01 -22.33
CA LEU A 4 -8.07 -7.21 -21.70
C LEU A 4 -8.61 -6.22 -22.74
N THR A 5 -9.93 -6.20 -22.90
CA THR A 5 -10.58 -5.23 -23.77
C THR A 5 -10.41 -3.82 -23.22
N SER A 6 -10.45 -2.78 -24.07
CA SER A 6 -10.34 -1.38 -23.64
C SER A 6 -11.34 -1.03 -22.54
N LYS A 7 -12.59 -1.52 -22.63
CA LYS A 7 -13.62 -1.34 -21.59
C LYS A 7 -13.25 -1.97 -20.24
N GLN A 8 -12.52 -3.09 -20.25
CA GLN A 8 -12.04 -3.69 -19.00
C GLN A 8 -10.89 -2.90 -18.40
N LEU A 9 -9.99 -2.36 -19.23
CA LEU A 9 -8.90 -1.52 -18.78
C LEU A 9 -9.42 -0.23 -18.13
N GLU A 10 -10.39 0.45 -18.74
CA GLU A 10 -11.05 1.63 -18.15
C GLU A 10 -11.63 1.32 -16.77
N LYS A 11 -12.31 0.17 -16.64
CA LYS A 11 -12.86 -0.27 -15.35
C LYS A 11 -11.77 -0.50 -14.30
N TYR A 12 -10.66 -1.15 -14.66
CA TYR A 12 -9.56 -1.35 -13.72
C TYR A 12 -8.83 -0.05 -13.40
N GLU A 13 -8.74 0.89 -14.34
CA GLU A 13 -8.18 2.21 -14.10
C GLU A 13 -9.00 2.98 -13.07
N GLU A 14 -10.32 2.99 -13.19
CA GLU A 14 -11.22 3.65 -12.23
C GLU A 14 -11.05 3.05 -10.83
N ILE A 15 -11.02 1.72 -10.72
CA ILE A 15 -10.78 1.03 -9.44
C ILE A 15 -9.42 1.42 -8.84
N LEU A 16 -8.36 1.41 -9.66
CA LEU A 16 -7.01 1.75 -9.20
C LEU A 16 -6.88 3.22 -8.78
N ARG A 17 -7.60 4.14 -9.44
CA ARG A 17 -7.63 5.55 -9.05
C ARG A 17 -8.31 5.75 -7.70
N LYS A 18 -9.45 5.08 -7.49
CA LYS A 18 -10.14 5.11 -6.21
C LYS A 18 -9.26 4.56 -5.08
N GLU A 19 -8.64 3.41 -5.30
CA GLU A 19 -7.71 2.81 -4.33
C GLU A 19 -6.50 3.70 -4.04
N LYS A 20 -5.97 4.39 -5.06
CA LYS A 20 -4.87 5.34 -4.92
C LYS A 20 -5.26 6.47 -3.97
N ASP A 21 -6.43 7.06 -4.17
CA ASP A 21 -6.90 8.19 -3.35
C ASP A 21 -7.14 7.75 -1.90
N GLU A 22 -7.73 6.57 -1.69
CA GLU A 22 -7.90 5.97 -0.37
C GLU A 22 -6.55 5.70 0.33
N THR A 23 -5.61 5.07 -0.36
CA THR A 23 -4.25 4.80 0.16
C THR A 23 -3.52 6.09 0.51
N GLN A 24 -3.67 7.13 -0.33
CA GLN A 24 -3.06 8.44 -0.09
C GLN A 24 -3.66 9.13 1.13
N GLY A 25 -4.97 8.98 1.36
CA GLY A 25 -5.65 9.45 2.57
C GLY A 25 -5.05 8.80 3.82
N ILE A 26 -4.92 7.47 3.84
CA ILE A 26 -4.34 6.72 4.97
C ILE A 26 -2.90 7.18 5.27
N ILE A 27 -2.08 7.38 4.24
CA ILE A 27 -0.71 7.89 4.39
C ILE A 27 -0.71 9.28 5.04
N ASN A 28 -1.62 10.16 4.64
CA ASN A 28 -1.72 11.50 5.20
C ASN A 28 -2.16 11.45 6.67
N ASP A 29 -3.15 10.62 6.99
CA ASP A 29 -3.64 10.45 8.36
C ASP A 29 -2.54 9.92 9.30
N ILE A 30 -1.77 8.90 8.87
CA ILE A 30 -0.65 8.37 9.66
C ILE A 30 0.42 9.44 9.90
N ASN A 31 0.75 10.23 8.89
CA ASN A 31 1.71 11.34 9.01
C ASN A 31 1.23 12.42 9.98
N ASP A 32 -0.06 12.78 9.93
CA ASP A 32 -0.64 13.78 10.82
C ASP A 32 -0.66 13.30 12.28
N ILE A 33 -0.95 12.03 12.53
CA ILE A 33 -0.88 11.42 13.87
C ILE A 33 0.57 11.46 14.40
N GLN A 34 1.56 11.10 13.57
CA GLN A 34 2.96 11.19 13.98
C GLN A 34 3.38 12.62 14.33
N LYS A 35 2.98 13.62 13.52
CA LYS A 35 3.31 15.03 13.78
C LYS A 35 2.68 15.56 15.06
N ARG A 36 1.47 15.13 15.41
CA ARG A 36 0.80 15.52 16.67
C ARG A 36 1.47 14.90 17.89
N GLY A 37 1.76 13.59 17.85
CA GLY A 37 2.48 12.93 18.94
C GLY A 37 3.87 13.51 19.21
N ALA A 38 4.56 14.04 18.19
CA ALA A 38 5.83 14.75 18.36
C ALA A 38 5.69 16.16 18.98
N LYS A 39 4.52 16.82 18.83
CA LYS A 39 4.26 18.14 19.41
C LYS A 39 3.84 18.08 20.88
N ASP A 40 3.12 17.03 21.26
CA ASP A 40 2.63 16.85 22.64
C ASP A 40 3.77 16.52 23.62
N GLY A 41 4.91 16.02 23.14
CA GLY A 41 6.11 15.78 23.96
C GLY A 41 6.91 17.04 24.35
N ASN A 42 6.56 18.22 23.84
CA ASN A 42 7.38 19.43 23.95
C ASN A 42 6.75 20.52 24.85
N GLY A 43 5.58 20.26 25.45
CA GLY A 43 4.85 21.20 26.29
C GLY A 43 4.42 20.56 27.61
N ASP A 44 5.11 20.95 28.69
CA ASP A 44 4.83 20.63 30.10
C ASP A 44 5.50 19.37 30.67
N LEU A 45 6.78 19.52 31.03
CA LEU A 45 7.61 18.53 31.74
C LEU A 45 7.22 18.32 33.22
N SER A 46 6.07 18.81 33.71
CA SER A 46 5.82 18.92 35.15
C SER A 46 4.77 17.98 35.76
N SER A 47 4.04 17.14 35.00
CA SER A 47 2.88 16.43 35.57
C SER A 47 2.68 14.95 35.22
N TYR A 48 3.68 14.20 34.76
CA TYR A 48 3.50 12.74 34.61
C TYR A 48 4.59 11.96 35.32
N SER A 49 4.18 11.25 36.37
CA SER A 49 4.80 10.01 36.80
C SER A 49 4.68 9.00 35.65
N MET A 50 5.44 9.20 34.56
CA MET A 50 5.52 8.32 33.40
C MET A 50 5.86 6.93 33.90
N HIS A 51 4.87 6.04 33.95
CA HIS A 51 5.13 4.64 34.21
C HIS A 51 5.95 4.10 33.04
N GLN A 52 7.02 3.34 33.30
CA GLN A 52 7.82 2.75 32.22
C GLN A 52 6.96 1.90 31.25
N ALA A 53 5.81 1.40 31.72
CA ALA A 53 4.81 0.71 30.90
C ALA A 53 4.16 1.62 29.83
N ASP A 54 3.90 2.89 30.14
CA ASP A 54 3.29 3.85 29.20
C ASP A 54 4.30 4.26 28.13
N MET A 55 5.57 4.49 28.52
CA MET A 55 6.65 4.79 27.59
C MET A 55 6.89 3.65 26.59
N GLY A 56 6.86 2.39 27.06
CA GLY A 56 7.00 1.23 26.18
C GLY A 56 5.83 1.07 25.21
N THR A 57 4.62 1.44 25.64
CA THR A 57 3.40 1.39 24.81
C THR A 57 3.44 2.47 23.72
N ASP A 58 3.90 3.68 24.03
CA ASP A 58 4.02 4.77 23.06
C ASP A 58 5.07 4.49 21.98
N THR A 59 6.21 3.88 22.36
CA THR A 59 7.25 3.47 21.41
C THR A 59 6.77 2.37 20.47
N ASP A 60 6.13 1.32 21.00
CA ASP A 60 5.57 0.22 20.19
C ASP A 60 4.47 0.73 19.24
N ASN A 61 3.63 1.66 19.69
CA ASN A 61 2.64 2.31 18.84
C ASN A 61 3.29 3.16 17.73
N ALA A 62 4.40 3.84 18.01
CA ALA A 62 5.14 4.60 17.01
C ALA A 62 5.79 3.69 15.95
N GLU A 63 6.42 2.60 16.37
CA GLU A 63 7.02 1.60 15.47
C GLU A 63 5.96 0.96 14.57
N ARG A 64 4.81 0.58 15.12
CA ARG A 64 3.67 0.07 14.33
C ARG A 64 3.20 1.07 13.28
N ARG A 65 3.13 2.36 13.62
CA ARG A 65 2.76 3.41 12.65
C ARG A 65 3.78 3.52 11.51
N VAL A 66 5.07 3.44 11.81
CA VAL A 66 6.14 3.44 10.78
C VAL A 66 5.98 2.24 9.85
N TYR A 67 5.80 1.05 10.41
CA TYR A 67 5.59 -0.17 9.62
C TYR A 67 4.36 -0.07 8.69
N LEU A 68 3.23 0.44 9.21
CA LEU A 68 2.02 0.67 8.42
C LEU A 68 2.27 1.70 7.32
N LEU A 69 2.94 2.80 7.62
CA LEU A 69 3.29 3.82 6.64
C LEU A 69 4.14 3.24 5.49
N GLU A 70 5.19 2.48 5.80
CA GLU A 70 6.03 1.83 4.80
C GLU A 70 5.23 0.88 3.90
N LYS A 71 4.33 0.10 4.52
CA LYS A 71 3.44 -0.81 3.81
C LYS A 71 2.51 -0.06 2.84
N GLU A 72 1.86 1.02 3.30
CA GLU A 72 0.96 1.81 2.47
C GLU A 72 1.71 2.56 1.36
N MET A 73 2.91 3.09 1.63
CA MET A 73 3.76 3.69 0.59
C MET A 73 4.14 2.68 -0.49
N LYS A 74 4.45 1.44 -0.09
CA LYS A 74 4.70 0.34 -1.05
C LYS A 74 3.44 -0.01 -1.84
N ASN A 75 2.27 -0.01 -1.21
CA ASN A 75 0.99 -0.22 -1.88
C ASN A 75 0.72 0.87 -2.92
N LEU A 76 0.83 2.14 -2.54
CA LEU A 76 0.69 3.31 -3.40
C LEU A 76 1.64 3.23 -4.61
N LYS A 77 2.89 2.82 -4.40
CA LYS A 77 3.85 2.60 -5.49
C LYS A 77 3.35 1.53 -6.46
N ASN A 78 2.83 0.41 -5.98
CA ASN A 78 2.30 -0.67 -6.83
C ASN A 78 1.06 -0.21 -7.62
N ILE A 79 0.18 0.58 -7.01
CA ILE A 79 -0.99 1.15 -7.68
C ILE A 79 -0.57 2.10 -8.81
N ASN A 80 0.38 3.00 -8.56
CA ASN A 80 0.91 3.89 -9.60
C ASN A 80 1.58 3.11 -10.75
N LEU A 81 2.33 2.04 -10.43
CA LEU A 81 2.89 1.13 -11.44
C LEU A 81 1.80 0.40 -12.24
N ALA A 82 0.70 0.01 -11.61
CA ALA A 82 -0.43 -0.60 -12.29
C ALA A 82 -1.11 0.37 -13.26
N LEU A 83 -1.35 1.62 -12.85
CA LEU A 83 -1.86 2.69 -13.72
C LEU A 83 -0.93 2.96 -14.91
N LYS A 84 0.40 2.99 -14.67
CA LYS A 84 1.39 3.11 -15.74
C LYS A 84 1.30 1.95 -16.75
N ARG A 85 1.16 0.71 -16.27
CA ARG A 85 0.99 -0.47 -17.12
C ARG A 85 -0.30 -0.44 -17.94
N ILE A 86 -1.37 0.19 -17.42
CA ILE A 86 -2.60 0.41 -18.20
C ILE A 86 -2.32 1.37 -19.36
N TYR A 87 -1.63 2.48 -19.10
CA TYR A 87 -1.23 3.45 -20.14
C TYR A 87 -0.32 2.81 -21.21
N GLU A 88 0.63 1.97 -20.79
CA GLU A 88 1.55 1.24 -21.68
C GLU A 88 0.91 0.01 -22.36
N LYS A 89 -0.36 -0.30 -22.07
CA LYS A 89 -1.09 -1.48 -22.56
C LYS A 89 -0.44 -2.82 -22.17
N THR A 90 0.30 -2.85 -21.07
CA THR A 90 0.97 -4.05 -20.51
C THR A 90 0.28 -4.56 -19.24
N TYR A 91 -0.85 -3.96 -18.85
CA TYR A 91 -1.61 -4.36 -17.67
C TYR A 91 -2.13 -5.81 -17.77
N GLY A 92 -2.02 -6.54 -16.66
CA GLY A 92 -2.40 -7.94 -16.59
C GLY A 92 -1.33 -8.91 -17.08
N ILE A 93 -0.09 -8.45 -17.32
CA ILE A 93 1.06 -9.29 -17.63
C ILE A 93 1.97 -9.40 -16.39
N CYS A 94 2.46 -10.60 -16.10
CA CYS A 94 3.38 -10.88 -15.00
C CYS A 94 4.77 -10.33 -15.31
N GLU A 95 5.35 -9.56 -14.39
CA GLU A 95 6.69 -8.97 -14.57
C GLU A 95 7.84 -10.00 -14.55
N ILE A 96 7.62 -11.20 -13.99
CA ILE A 96 8.67 -12.23 -13.88
C ILE A 96 8.64 -13.20 -15.05
N CYS A 97 7.48 -13.82 -15.33
CA CYS A 97 7.39 -14.85 -16.36
C CYS A 97 6.81 -14.36 -17.69
N GLY A 98 6.26 -13.14 -17.75
CA GLY A 98 5.58 -12.63 -18.94
C GLY A 98 4.19 -13.25 -19.20
N ASP A 99 3.73 -14.19 -18.36
CA ASP A 99 2.40 -14.78 -18.49
C ASP A 99 1.29 -13.83 -18.04
N TYR A 100 0.08 -14.06 -18.53
CA TYR A 100 -1.11 -13.33 -18.11
C TYR A 100 -1.46 -13.60 -16.64
N ILE A 101 -1.72 -12.52 -15.90
CA ILE A 101 -2.25 -12.58 -14.54
C ILE A 101 -3.74 -12.96 -14.62
N PRO A 102 -4.19 -13.99 -13.89
CA PRO A 102 -5.58 -14.43 -13.94
C PRO A 102 -6.55 -13.28 -13.59
N ALA A 103 -7.61 -13.10 -14.38
CA ALA A 103 -8.60 -12.05 -14.13
C ALA A 103 -9.24 -12.14 -12.74
N LYS A 104 -9.39 -13.36 -12.18
CA LYS A 104 -9.86 -13.54 -10.79
C LYS A 104 -8.94 -12.87 -9.77
N ARG A 105 -7.62 -12.88 -10.01
CA ARG A 105 -6.62 -12.22 -9.16
C ARG A 105 -6.70 -10.71 -9.32
N LEU A 106 -6.79 -10.19 -10.54
CA LEU A 106 -6.92 -8.74 -10.79
C LEU A 106 -8.22 -8.16 -10.23
N LYS A 107 -9.29 -8.95 -10.12
CA LYS A 107 -10.53 -8.54 -9.45
C LYS A 107 -10.38 -8.38 -7.93
N ILE A 108 -9.50 -9.14 -7.31
CA ILE A 108 -9.27 -9.09 -5.85
C ILE A 108 -8.15 -8.12 -5.52
N ILE A 109 -7.07 -8.14 -6.30
CA ILE A 109 -5.87 -7.32 -6.14
C ILE A 109 -5.55 -6.66 -7.49
N PRO A 110 -6.16 -5.50 -7.79
CA PRO A 110 -6.04 -4.86 -9.10
C PRO A 110 -4.63 -4.32 -9.38
N TRP A 111 -3.81 -4.05 -8.36
CA TRP A 111 -2.41 -3.62 -8.54
C TRP A 111 -1.40 -4.77 -8.67
N ALA A 112 -1.86 -6.03 -8.73
CA ALA A 112 -0.98 -7.19 -8.81
C ALA A 112 0.02 -7.10 -9.97
N LYS A 113 1.30 -7.33 -9.67
CA LYS A 113 2.39 -7.34 -10.67
C LYS A 113 2.87 -8.74 -11.05
N LEU A 114 2.56 -9.73 -10.22
CA LEU A 114 2.97 -11.13 -10.41
C LEU A 114 1.75 -12.05 -10.53
N CYS A 115 1.90 -13.11 -11.32
CA CYS A 115 1.00 -14.27 -11.29
C CYS A 115 1.13 -15.02 -9.95
N ILE A 116 0.22 -15.96 -9.68
CA ILE A 116 0.17 -16.70 -8.41
C ILE A 116 1.48 -17.49 -8.22
N SER A 117 1.91 -18.24 -9.23
CA SER A 117 3.13 -19.05 -9.18
C SER A 117 4.38 -18.21 -8.90
N CYS A 118 4.55 -17.08 -9.60
CA CYS A 118 5.68 -16.18 -9.36
C CYS A 118 5.61 -15.50 -7.99
N LYS A 119 4.41 -15.22 -7.49
CA LYS A 119 4.23 -14.64 -6.15
C LYS A 119 4.62 -15.61 -5.04
N GLU A 120 4.24 -16.88 -5.17
CA GLU A 120 4.62 -17.93 -4.22
C GLU A 120 6.14 -18.15 -4.19
N ILE A 121 6.81 -18.04 -5.33
CA ILE A 121 8.28 -18.13 -5.40
C ILE A 121 8.94 -16.93 -4.72
N GLU A 122 8.41 -15.71 -4.91
CA GLU A 122 8.91 -14.50 -4.25
C GLU A 122 8.76 -14.57 -2.72
N GLU A 123 7.68 -15.15 -2.21
CA GLU A 123 7.40 -15.25 -0.76
C GLU A 123 8.20 -16.34 -0.04
N LYS A 124 8.66 -17.36 -0.77
CA LYS A 124 9.50 -18.45 -0.23
C LYS A 124 10.98 -18.09 -0.17
N ARG A 125 11.34 -16.87 -0.57
CA ARG A 125 12.71 -16.39 -0.70
C ARG A 125 13.06 -15.43 0.41
#